data_AF-A0A1J3GGN3-F1
#
_entry.id   AF-A0A1J3GGN3-F1
#
_cell.length_a   1.000
_cell.length_b   1.000
_cell.length_c   1.000
_cell.angle_alpha   90.00
_cell.angle_beta   90.00
_cell.angle_gamma   90.00
#
_symmetry.space_group_name_H-M   'P 1'
#
loop_
_entity.id
_entity.type
_entity.pdbx_description
1 polymer ?
#
loop_
_entity_poly.entity_id
_entity_poly.type
_entity_poly.pdbx_seq_one_letter_code
_entity_poly.pdbx_strand_id
1 'polypeptide(L)'
;ENESREILLTQTTISVGFCFLLLSISFLTQIAALRLTFAMADEEVVDPKKYLEESCKPKCVKPLLEYQACVKRIQGDDSGHKHCTGQYFDYWHCIDKCVAPKLFTKLK
;
A
#
# COMPACT_ATOMS: atom_id res chain seq x y z
N GLU A 1 33.17 -45.06 27.84
CA GLU A 1 33.15 -44.28 26.58
C GLU A 1 31.75 -43.88 26.11
N ASN A 2 30.67 -44.61 26.48
CA ASN A 2 29.31 -44.28 26.05
C ASN A 2 28.65 -43.13 26.85
N GLU A 3 28.97 -43.01 28.16
CA GLU A 3 28.38 -42.00 29.05
C GLU A 3 28.84 -40.57 28.76
N SER A 4 30.12 -40.39 28.39
CA SER A 4 30.67 -39.08 28.01
C SER A 4 30.15 -38.57 26.67
N ARG A 5 29.71 -39.47 25.76
CA ARG A 5 29.10 -39.11 24.47
C ARG A 5 27.66 -38.65 24.62
N GLU A 6 26.89 -39.25 25.54
CA GLU A 6 25.51 -38.82 25.82
C GLU A 6 25.46 -37.43 26.49
N ILE A 7 26.41 -37.12 27.37
CA ILE A 7 26.55 -35.79 28.00
C ILE A 7 26.91 -34.72 26.95
N LEU A 8 27.79 -35.05 25.99
CA LEU A 8 28.17 -34.10 24.94
C LEU A 8 27.03 -33.80 23.95
N LEU A 9 26.21 -34.81 23.63
CA LEU A 9 25.02 -34.67 22.77
C LEU A 9 23.91 -33.87 23.46
N THR A 10 23.65 -34.13 24.75
CA THR A 10 22.67 -33.34 25.52
C THR A 10 23.11 -31.89 25.67
N GLN A 11 24.39 -31.62 25.92
CA GLN A 11 24.90 -30.24 26.04
C GLN A 11 24.90 -29.47 24.71
N THR A 12 25.14 -30.13 23.59
CA THR A 12 24.98 -29.51 22.26
C THR A 12 23.52 -29.22 21.93
N THR A 13 22.58 -30.11 22.28
CA THR A 13 21.13 -29.86 22.09
C THR A 13 20.59 -28.70 22.92
N ILE A 14 21.03 -28.54 24.18
CA ILE A 14 20.64 -27.42 25.05
C ILE A 14 21.18 -26.10 24.48
N SER A 15 22.43 -26.09 24.02
CA SER A 15 23.08 -24.91 23.43
C SER A 15 22.37 -24.42 22.15
N VAL A 16 22.03 -25.33 21.22
CA VAL A 16 21.28 -24.95 20.01
C VAL A 16 19.85 -24.53 20.31
N GLY A 17 19.20 -25.16 21.31
CA GLY A 17 17.85 -24.78 21.75
C GLY A 17 17.81 -23.38 22.37
N PHE A 18 18.79 -23.05 23.21
CA PHE A 18 18.91 -21.71 23.79
C PHE A 18 19.20 -20.64 22.72
N CYS A 19 20.07 -20.94 21.75
CA CYS A 19 20.35 -20.04 20.63
C CYS A 19 19.09 -19.80 19.78
N PHE A 20 18.32 -20.84 19.47
CA PHE A 20 17.07 -20.71 18.70
C PHE A 20 16.01 -19.89 19.46
N LEU A 21 15.89 -20.10 20.78
CA LEU A 21 15.00 -19.32 21.63
C LEU A 21 15.41 -17.84 21.65
N LEU A 22 16.69 -17.53 21.83
CA LEU A 22 17.19 -16.16 21.82
C LEU A 22 16.99 -15.46 20.46
N LEU A 23 17.21 -16.17 19.35
CA LEU A 23 16.94 -15.65 18.01
C LEU A 23 15.45 -15.38 17.80
N SER A 24 14.57 -16.27 18.27
CA SER A 24 13.11 -16.08 18.19
C SER A 24 12.63 -14.89 19.03
N ILE A 25 13.19 -14.71 20.23
CA ILE A 25 12.87 -13.57 21.11
C ILE A 25 13.31 -12.26 20.45
N SER A 26 14.52 -12.23 19.87
CA SER A 26 15.05 -11.07 19.16
C SER A 26 14.23 -10.70 17.93
N PHE A 27 13.70 -11.69 17.21
CA PHE A 27 12.83 -11.48 16.07
C PHE A 27 11.45 -10.94 16.49
N LEU A 28 10.89 -11.48 17.58
CA LEU A 28 9.61 -11.02 18.14
C LEU A 28 9.69 -9.59 18.68
N THR A 29 10.78 -9.21 19.35
CA THR A 29 10.98 -7.83 19.82
C THR A 29 11.12 -6.85 18.66
N GLN A 30 11.83 -7.23 17.58
CA GLN A 30 11.96 -6.41 16.38
C GLN A 30 10.62 -6.23 15.65
N ILE A 31 9.79 -7.29 15.56
CA ILE A 31 8.43 -7.20 15.00
C ILE A 31 7.55 -6.28 15.86
N ALA A 32 7.64 -6.39 17.19
CA ALA A 32 6.87 -5.54 18.10
C ALA A 32 7.28 -4.06 17.98
N ALA A 33 8.58 -3.76 17.87
CA ALA A 33 9.09 -2.42 17.64
C ALA A 33 8.60 -1.86 16.29
N LEU A 34 8.63 -2.66 15.21
CA LEU A 34 8.12 -2.28 13.90
C LEU A 34 6.61 -2.00 13.92
N ARG A 35 5.83 -2.76 14.70
CA ARG A 35 4.39 -2.50 14.89
C ARG A 35 4.14 -1.20 15.64
N LEU A 36 4.95 -0.90 16.67
CA LEU A 36 4.81 0.33 17.44
C LEU A 36 5.15 1.57 16.60
N THR A 37 6.19 1.49 15.76
CA THR A 37 6.55 2.58 14.84
C THR A 37 5.49 2.82 13.77
N PHE A 38 4.83 1.78 13.28
CA PHE A 38 3.74 1.93 12.31
C PHE A 38 2.50 2.60 12.93
N ALA A 39 2.18 2.32 14.20
CA ALA A 39 1.04 2.89 14.88
C ALA A 39 1.17 4.40 15.19
N MET A 40 2.40 4.93 15.31
CA MET A 40 2.65 6.36 15.56
C MET A 40 2.73 7.23 14.30
N ALA A 41 2.67 6.62 13.11
CA ALA A 41 2.77 7.35 11.84
C ALA A 41 1.41 7.74 11.23
N ASP A 42 0.30 7.38 11.89
CA ASP A 42 -1.08 7.61 11.41
C ASP A 42 -1.79 8.78 12.11
N GLU A 43 -1.06 9.88 12.36
CA GLU A 43 -1.72 11.18 12.53
C GLU A 43 -1.72 11.88 11.16
N GLU A 44 -2.29 11.20 10.16
CA GLU A 44 -2.37 11.73 8.80
C GLU A 44 -3.39 12.86 8.78
N VAL A 45 -2.94 14.08 8.54
CA VAL A 45 -3.80 15.21 8.19
C VAL A 45 -4.57 14.80 6.93
N VAL A 46 -5.81 14.36 7.16
CA VAL A 46 -6.73 13.85 6.16
C VAL A 46 -6.90 14.88 5.03
N ASP A 47 -6.22 14.70 3.89
CA ASP A 47 -6.34 15.61 2.75
C ASP A 47 -7.81 15.64 2.28
N PRO A 48 -8.54 16.77 2.48
CA PRO A 48 -9.95 16.86 2.12
C PRO A 48 -10.19 16.61 0.63
N LYS A 49 -9.18 16.82 -0.22
CA LYS A 49 -9.28 16.61 -1.67
C LYS A 49 -9.62 15.17 -2.02
N LYS A 50 -8.94 14.18 -1.43
CA LYS A 50 -9.13 12.75 -1.74
C LYS A 50 -10.56 12.28 -1.50
N TYR A 51 -11.17 12.71 -0.39
CA TYR A 51 -12.56 12.39 -0.07
C TYR A 51 -13.54 13.03 -1.04
N LEU A 52 -13.25 14.26 -1.46
CA LEU A 52 -14.08 14.99 -2.41
C LEU A 52 -14.01 14.36 -3.81
N GLU A 53 -12.84 13.90 -4.24
CA GLU A 53 -12.64 13.16 -5.49
C GLU A 53 -13.48 11.87 -5.51
N GLU A 54 -13.41 11.04 -4.46
CA GLU A 54 -14.23 9.83 -4.35
C GLU A 54 -15.74 10.14 -4.43
N SER A 55 -16.18 11.22 -3.78
CA SER A 55 -17.58 11.67 -3.85
C SER A 55 -18.02 12.13 -5.25
N CYS A 56 -17.08 12.51 -6.11
CA CYS A 56 -17.31 13.06 -7.44
C CYS A 56 -17.19 12.00 -8.56
N LYS A 57 -16.48 10.89 -8.33
CA LYS A 57 -16.41 9.74 -9.27
C LYS A 57 -17.77 9.26 -9.80
N PRO A 58 -18.81 9.01 -8.99
CA PRO A 58 -20.10 8.52 -9.49
C PRO A 58 -20.85 9.56 -10.34
N LYS A 59 -20.47 10.83 -10.30
CA LYS A 59 -21.07 11.89 -11.13
C LYS A 59 -20.42 11.99 -12.52
N CYS A 60 -19.22 11.46 -12.68
CA CYS A 60 -18.40 11.52 -13.89
C CYS A 60 -18.29 10.16 -14.60
N VAL A 61 -19.34 9.34 -14.51
CA VAL A 61 -19.34 7.97 -15.05
C VAL A 61 -19.20 7.90 -16.57
N LYS A 62 -19.77 8.84 -17.32
CA LYS A 62 -19.68 8.83 -18.79
C LYS A 62 -18.23 8.97 -19.28
N PRO A 63 -17.48 10.03 -18.92
CA PRO A 63 -16.05 10.13 -19.25
C PRO A 63 -15.22 8.96 -18.74
N LEU A 64 -15.56 8.39 -17.57
CA LEU A 64 -14.87 7.22 -17.03
C LEU A 64 -15.01 6.00 -17.95
N LEU A 65 -16.20 5.74 -18.48
CA LEU A 65 -16.44 4.62 -19.40
C LEU A 65 -15.70 4.81 -20.73
N GLU A 66 -15.66 6.03 -21.25
CA GLU A 66 -14.92 6.38 -22.47
C GLU A 66 -13.41 6.20 -22.29
N TYR A 67 -12.87 6.61 -21.14
CA TYR A 67 -11.47 6.36 -20.77
C TYR A 67 -11.18 4.86 -20.66
N GLN A 68 -12.01 4.08 -19.97
CA GLN A 68 -11.85 2.63 -19.85
C GLN A 68 -11.92 1.93 -21.21
N ALA A 69 -12.81 2.37 -22.11
CA ALA A 69 -12.87 1.85 -23.47
C ALA A 69 -11.59 2.16 -24.26
N CYS A 70 -11.02 3.36 -24.08
CA CYS A 70 -9.73 3.71 -24.67
C CYS A 70 -8.60 2.82 -24.12
N VAL A 71 -8.53 2.62 -22.80
CA VAL A 71 -7.51 1.75 -22.15
C VAL A 71 -7.56 0.34 -22.72
N LYS A 72 -8.76 -0.25 -22.85
CA LYS A 72 -8.93 -1.58 -23.45
C LYS A 72 -8.47 -1.64 -24.91
N ARG A 73 -8.65 -0.57 -25.69
CA ARG A 73 -8.20 -0.49 -27.09
C ARG A 73 -6.68 -0.43 -27.22
N ILE A 74 -5.99 0.23 -26.27
CA ILE A 74 -4.53 0.39 -26.31
C ILE A 74 -3.78 -0.74 -25.58
N GLN A 75 -4.46 -1.58 -24.80
CA GLN A 75 -3.84 -2.64 -23.99
C GLN A 75 -3.02 -3.66 -24.80
N GLY A 76 -3.32 -3.82 -26.10
CA GLY A 76 -2.57 -4.70 -27.01
C GLY A 76 -1.74 -3.96 -28.05
N ASP A 77 -1.44 -2.67 -27.83
CA ASP A 77 -0.61 -1.89 -28.75
C ASP A 77 0.82 -1.72 -28.24
N ASP A 78 1.76 -2.38 -28.91
CA ASP A 78 3.19 -2.33 -28.58
C ASP A 78 3.92 -1.17 -29.30
N SER A 79 3.21 -0.41 -30.14
CA SER A 79 3.79 0.68 -30.94
C SER A 79 4.27 1.87 -30.10
N GLY A 80 3.79 2.01 -28.87
CA GLY A 80 4.10 3.13 -27.98
C GLY A 80 3.51 4.48 -28.41
N HIS A 81 2.79 4.54 -29.54
CA HIS A 81 2.23 5.79 -30.07
C HIS A 81 0.76 6.03 -29.71
N LYS A 82 0.03 5.01 -29.27
CA LYS A 82 -1.38 5.15 -28.84
C LYS A 82 -1.46 5.56 -27.38
N HIS A 83 -2.19 6.63 -27.10
CA HIS A 83 -2.42 7.13 -25.74
C HIS A 83 -3.88 7.53 -25.53
N CYS A 84 -4.31 7.49 -24.27
CA CYS A 84 -5.66 7.87 -23.83
C CYS A 84 -5.69 9.22 -23.09
N THR A 85 -4.70 10.09 -23.32
CA THR A 85 -4.55 11.37 -22.62
C THR A 85 -5.76 12.28 -22.82
N GLY A 86 -6.38 12.29 -24.01
CA GLY A 86 -7.60 13.05 -24.26
C GLY A 86 -8.75 12.64 -23.35
N GLN A 87 -9.10 11.34 -23.34
CA GLN A 87 -10.18 10.83 -22.48
C GLN A 87 -9.84 10.95 -20.99
N TYR A 88 -8.56 10.84 -20.65
CA TYR A 88 -8.09 11.08 -19.28
C TYR A 88 -8.34 12.53 -18.85
N PHE A 89 -8.04 13.51 -19.72
CA PHE A 89 -8.32 14.92 -19.44
C PHE A 89 -9.82 15.19 -19.33
N ASP A 90 -10.66 14.59 -20.17
CA ASP A 90 -12.11 14.75 -20.06
C ASP A 90 -12.67 14.22 -18.73
N TYR A 91 -12.18 13.05 -18.29
CA TYR A 91 -12.55 12.47 -17.01
C TYR A 91 -12.12 13.33 -15.83
N TRP A 92 -10.86 13.75 -15.80
CA TRP A 92 -10.33 14.59 -14.72
C TRP A 92 -10.93 15.99 -14.72
N HIS A 93 -11.19 16.57 -15.88
CA HIS A 93 -11.86 17.86 -15.98
C HIS A 93 -13.26 17.81 -15.32
N CYS A 94 -13.99 16.72 -15.50
CA CYS A 94 -15.28 16.52 -14.82
C CYS A 94 -15.12 16.43 -13.29
N ILE A 95 -14.13 15.66 -12.81
CA ILE A 95 -13.85 15.52 -11.38
C ILE A 95 -13.45 16.87 -10.78
N ASP A 96 -12.50 17.56 -11.39
CA ASP A 96 -11.99 18.84 -10.91
C ASP A 96 -13.10 19.89 -10.85
N LYS A 97 -13.98 19.94 -11.86
CA LYS A 97 -15.16 20.81 -11.86
C LYS A 97 -16.13 20.50 -10.71
N CYS A 98 -16.24 19.23 -10.32
CA CYS A 98 -17.06 18.80 -9.18
C CYS A 98 -16.39 19.08 -7.82
N VAL A 99 -15.06 18.93 -7.73
CA VAL A 99 -14.27 19.07 -6.50
C VAL A 99 -14.01 20.53 -6.16
N ALA A 100 -13.69 21.37 -7.14
CA ALA A 100 -13.32 22.77 -6.96
C ALA A 100 -14.22 23.55 -5.99
N PRO A 101 -15.56 23.63 -6.16
CA PRO A 101 -16.40 24.41 -5.26
C PRO A 101 -16.43 23.87 -3.82
N LYS A 102 -16.17 22.57 -3.62
CA LYS A 102 -16.16 21.95 -2.29
C LYS A 102 -14.79 22.09 -1.62
N LEU A 103 -13.72 21.96 -2.40
CA LEU A 103 -12.35 22.01 -1.90
C LEU A 103 -12.01 23.41 -1.39
N PHE A 104 -12.34 24.46 -2.14
CA PHE A 104 -12.09 25.85 -1.71
C PHE A 104 -12.92 26.29 -0.50
N THR A 105 -13.99 25.56 -0.13
CA THR A 105 -14.71 25.81 1.14
C THR A 105 -14.03 25.18 2.35
N LYS A 106 -13.14 24.21 2.12
CA LYS A 106 -12.40 23.49 3.17
C LYS A 106 -10.99 24.04 3.37
N LEU A 107 -10.42 24.65 2.33
CA LEU A 107 -9.14 25.34 2.39
C LEU A 107 -9.36 26.75 2.94
N LYS A 108 -8.62 27.11 3.99
CA LYS A 108 -8.60 28.45 4.60
C LYS A 108 -7.42 29.25 4.09
#